data_AF-A0A6A3CW68-F1
#
_entry.id   AF-A0A6A3CW68-F1
#
_cell.length_a   1.000
_cell.length_b   1.000
_cell.length_c   1.000
_cell.angle_alpha   90.00
_cell.angle_beta   90.00
_cell.angle_gamma   90.00
#
_symmetry.space_group_name_H-M   'P 1'
#
loop_
_entity.id
_entity.type
_entity.pdbx_description
1 polymer ?
#
loop_
_entity_poly.entity_id
_entity_poly.type
_entity_poly.pdbx_seq_one_letter_code
_entity_poly.pdbx_strand_id
1 'polypeptide(L)'
;MVAMGCSSATDSLNAEAGEIDTSASFRTVKDAITRFGEGAFSGENHAIKTAKARSAERVLAKETQLHLTQNVLNKLKGRLENAETTKSQVLKDVERAKRTVDELTHKLKSVYDSRDSAINAAEAAKDQAKQIEETNAVKMAALSLAKEAELAVKVNSEKVGKLSVEISAVKESIGKVMFASLQVQQEQAKTLAEKDSLRQLYKAKLEESAKRLLALKNEFDLDLARNLEVKLSETVYQTADLQRQMENAMASDQESMQAITSELDADKGSLQIVVDEESSLRSLVESLKVELENVKKEHSELKDKEAKTESIAGNLHVKLWRSRCELEAFIAEESKTRGTYEEMISTLQQLLVKPENARQEAEEMKKEIEKLKLEGEASRIALEGAEKQLSVALEEAEAAKVAEAQALDEIKMLSERTNAARASTPESGTDITISREEIESLSQRVEDLNNIAEMKVAAAMAQIEAVKASENEALKRFEVIKKEIEDMKVATADALKRAEMAEAAKKVVEGELRRWHEREQKFAAEAAARVLAKPSPQQCRSKKQNPSDKIVPVQKLKKSKSSTSKKVVLPNFGGSLDQRINRIDGSPSYGTSQKPL
;
A
#
# COMPACT_ATOMS: atom_id res chain seq x y z
N MET A 1 31.74 41.62 -31.16
CA MET A 1 31.39 41.51 -32.59
C MET A 1 29.88 41.40 -32.70
N VAL A 2 29.37 42.11 -33.71
CA VAL A 2 27.98 42.50 -33.98
C VAL A 2 27.11 41.34 -34.46
N ALA A 3 25.81 41.41 -34.14
CA ALA A 3 24.62 41.06 -34.94
C ALA A 3 23.58 40.31 -34.08
N MET A 4 22.50 40.99 -33.64
CA MET A 4 21.17 41.05 -34.29
C MET A 4 20.45 39.69 -34.29
N GLY A 5 19.21 39.54 -33.80
CA GLY A 5 18.25 40.53 -33.29
C GLY A 5 16.88 39.89 -32.99
N CYS A 6 16.08 40.68 -32.27
CA CYS A 6 14.61 40.75 -32.20
C CYS A 6 13.81 39.55 -31.64
N SER A 7 13.15 39.65 -30.47
CA SER A 7 11.97 40.48 -30.06
C SER A 7 10.68 40.04 -30.76
N SER A 8 9.51 39.85 -30.14
CA SER A 8 8.83 40.51 -29.00
C SER A 8 7.69 39.57 -28.50
N ALA A 9 7.26 39.51 -27.24
CA ALA A 9 6.42 40.47 -26.50
C ALA A 9 5.22 41.00 -27.33
N THR A 10 4.00 41.18 -26.86
CA THR A 10 3.17 40.90 -25.66
C THR A 10 1.74 41.36 -26.08
N ASP A 11 0.75 41.16 -25.20
CA ASP A 11 -0.52 41.94 -25.15
C ASP A 11 -1.60 41.52 -26.17
N SER A 12 -2.91 41.53 -25.88
CA SER A 12 -3.71 42.21 -24.85
C SER A 12 -5.17 41.72 -24.93
N LEU A 13 -5.83 41.68 -23.76
CA LEU A 13 -7.18 42.18 -23.42
C LEU A 13 -8.45 41.70 -24.19
N ASN A 14 -9.41 41.23 -23.36
CA ASN A 14 -10.84 41.60 -23.26
C ASN A 14 -11.75 41.35 -24.48
N ALA A 15 -12.74 40.46 -24.36
CA ALA A 15 -14.08 40.64 -23.76
C ALA A 15 -15.10 41.15 -24.77
N GLU A 16 -16.20 40.41 -24.98
CA GLU A 16 -17.55 40.98 -24.92
C GLU A 16 -18.61 39.85 -24.89
N ALA A 17 -19.49 39.94 -23.90
CA ALA A 17 -20.70 39.16 -23.78
C ALA A 17 -21.80 39.83 -24.62
N GLY A 18 -22.57 39.03 -25.37
CA GLY A 18 -23.81 39.46 -26.01
C GLY A 18 -25.01 38.90 -25.25
N GLU A 19 -25.60 39.73 -24.41
CA GLU A 19 -26.86 39.54 -23.71
C GLU A 19 -28.04 39.73 -24.69
N ILE A 20 -29.03 38.81 -24.71
CA ILE A 20 -30.39 39.12 -25.18
C ILE A 20 -31.42 38.49 -24.23
N ASP A 21 -32.09 39.42 -23.56
CA ASP A 21 -33.34 39.42 -22.81
C ASP A 21 -34.52 38.75 -23.56
N THR A 22 -35.28 37.89 -22.87
CA THR A 22 -36.49 37.19 -23.36
C THR A 22 -37.76 37.64 -22.64
N SER A 23 -38.00 38.94 -22.55
CA SER A 23 -39.25 39.47 -22.01
C SER A 23 -40.20 39.98 -23.10
N ALA A 24 -41.23 39.18 -23.43
CA ALA A 24 -42.63 39.60 -23.58
C ALA A 24 -43.52 38.46 -24.12
N SER A 25 -44.61 38.23 -23.39
CA SER A 25 -45.63 37.22 -23.57
C SER A 25 -46.77 37.68 -24.50
N PHE A 26 -47.16 36.85 -25.48
CA PHE A 26 -48.47 36.99 -26.12
C PHE A 26 -49.54 36.28 -25.28
N ARG A 27 -50.61 37.03 -24.99
CA ARG A 27 -51.83 36.59 -24.32
C ARG A 27 -52.83 36.04 -25.34
N THR A 28 -53.52 34.98 -24.91
CA THR A 28 -54.85 34.50 -25.36
C THR A 28 -54.94 33.52 -26.55
N VAL A 29 -55.61 32.39 -26.27
CA VAL A 29 -55.87 31.22 -27.15
C VAL A 29 -57.09 31.44 -28.07
N LYS A 30 -57.72 32.62 -28.00
CA LYS A 30 -59.03 32.93 -28.62
C LYS A 30 -58.97 33.25 -30.12
N ASP A 31 -57.78 33.55 -30.67
CA ASP A 31 -57.61 33.92 -32.08
C ASP A 31 -57.28 32.76 -33.03
N ALA A 32 -56.99 31.57 -32.51
CA ALA A 32 -56.57 30.45 -33.35
C ALA A 32 -57.72 29.59 -33.91
N ILE A 33 -58.96 29.80 -33.43
CA ILE A 33 -60.10 28.90 -33.73
C ILE A 33 -61.02 29.45 -34.84
N THR A 34 -60.94 30.72 -35.21
CA THR A 34 -61.84 31.36 -36.19
C THR A 34 -61.36 31.29 -37.65
N ARG A 35 -60.43 30.40 -38.01
CA ARG A 35 -59.91 30.33 -39.38
C ARG A 35 -60.23 29.06 -40.17
N PHE A 36 -60.97 28.09 -39.61
CA PHE A 36 -61.14 26.79 -40.27
C PHE A 36 -62.55 26.15 -40.18
N GLY A 37 -63.63 26.93 -40.22
CA GLY A 37 -64.97 26.36 -40.32
C GLY A 37 -65.94 27.20 -41.16
N GLU A 38 -66.75 26.49 -41.97
CA GLU A 38 -67.81 26.94 -42.92
C GLU A 38 -67.32 27.14 -44.37
N GLY A 39 -67.84 26.47 -45.40
CA GLY A 39 -69.08 25.68 -45.53
C GLY A 39 -69.97 26.30 -46.61
N ALA A 40 -70.43 25.46 -47.55
CA ALA A 40 -71.61 25.62 -48.43
C ALA A 40 -71.47 26.26 -49.84
N PHE A 41 -71.63 25.35 -50.82
CA PHE A 41 -72.59 25.37 -51.95
C PHE A 41 -72.53 26.41 -53.09
N SER A 42 -72.49 25.83 -54.30
CA SER A 42 -73.43 26.05 -55.42
C SER A 42 -73.32 27.32 -56.25
N GLY A 43 -73.56 27.16 -57.56
CA GLY A 43 -74.31 28.16 -58.32
C GLY A 43 -73.59 28.75 -59.51
N GLU A 44 -74.07 28.35 -60.66
CA GLU A 44 -73.64 28.70 -62.00
C GLU A 44 -74.05 30.13 -62.45
N ASN A 45 -73.22 30.68 -63.35
CA ASN A 45 -73.45 31.73 -64.37
C ASN A 45 -73.41 33.25 -64.08
N HIS A 46 -72.49 33.85 -64.87
CA HIS A 46 -72.56 35.12 -65.63
C HIS A 46 -71.97 36.43 -65.06
N ALA A 47 -70.78 36.72 -65.62
CA ALA A 47 -70.34 37.99 -66.20
C ALA A 47 -69.91 39.17 -65.31
N ILE A 48 -68.91 39.89 -65.86
CA ILE A 48 -68.51 41.29 -65.63
C ILE A 48 -67.32 41.53 -64.67
N LYS A 49 -66.16 41.75 -65.31
CA LYS A 49 -65.08 42.73 -65.02
C LYS A 49 -64.49 42.78 -63.59
N THR A 50 -63.23 42.33 -63.45
CA THR A 50 -62.07 43.06 -62.83
C THR A 50 -60.88 42.11 -62.64
N ALA A 51 -60.00 42.02 -63.66
CA ALA A 51 -58.88 41.08 -63.68
C ALA A 51 -57.56 41.62 -63.08
N LYS A 52 -57.57 42.72 -62.30
CA LYS A 52 -56.32 43.41 -61.90
C LYS A 52 -55.95 43.35 -60.41
N ALA A 53 -56.82 42.83 -59.52
CA ALA A 53 -56.53 42.71 -58.08
C ALA A 53 -56.13 41.28 -57.61
N ARG A 54 -56.65 40.21 -58.24
CA ARG A 54 -56.35 38.80 -57.88
C ARG A 54 -54.96 38.28 -58.30
N SER A 55 -54.17 39.07 -59.04
CA SER A 55 -52.80 38.73 -59.43
C SER A 55 -51.78 39.21 -58.41
N ALA A 56 -51.96 40.40 -57.84
CA ALA A 56 -51.05 40.98 -56.84
C ALA A 56 -51.08 40.22 -55.50
N GLU A 57 -52.24 39.76 -55.06
CA GLU A 57 -52.40 38.98 -53.82
C GLU A 57 -51.80 37.56 -53.93
N ARG A 58 -51.94 36.92 -55.10
CA ARG A 58 -51.26 35.66 -55.42
C ARG A 58 -49.74 35.82 -55.55
N VAL A 59 -49.26 37.00 -55.96
CA VAL A 59 -47.83 37.33 -56.00
C VAL A 59 -47.29 37.49 -54.58
N LEU A 60 -47.96 38.26 -53.70
CA LEU A 60 -47.56 38.43 -52.29
C LEU A 60 -47.59 37.12 -51.49
N ALA A 61 -48.59 36.25 -51.68
CA ALA A 61 -48.63 34.94 -51.04
C ALA A 61 -47.47 34.03 -51.47
N LYS A 62 -47.12 34.06 -52.77
CA LYS A 62 -45.96 33.33 -53.30
C LYS A 62 -44.63 33.90 -52.80
N GLU A 63 -44.52 35.22 -52.67
CA GLU A 63 -43.35 35.91 -52.10
C GLU A 63 -43.12 35.52 -50.63
N THR A 64 -44.20 35.50 -49.84
CA THR A 64 -44.16 35.11 -48.41
C THR A 64 -43.76 33.65 -48.26
N GLN A 65 -44.33 32.78 -49.11
CA GLN A 65 -44.00 31.35 -49.15
C GLN A 65 -42.54 31.12 -49.58
N LEU A 66 -42.01 31.93 -50.51
CA LEU A 66 -40.61 31.92 -50.92
C LEU A 66 -39.68 32.33 -49.77
N HIS A 67 -40.02 33.38 -49.01
CA HIS A 67 -39.25 33.78 -47.83
C HIS A 67 -39.23 32.70 -46.74
N LEU A 68 -40.37 32.02 -46.52
CA LEU A 68 -40.49 30.93 -45.57
C LEU A 68 -39.66 29.72 -45.98
N THR A 69 -39.70 29.34 -47.27
CA THR A 69 -38.85 28.26 -47.79
C THR A 69 -37.37 28.63 -47.74
N GLN A 70 -37.01 29.89 -48.03
CA GLN A 70 -35.64 30.40 -47.90
C GLN A 70 -35.12 30.28 -46.45
N ASN A 71 -35.96 30.62 -45.47
CA ASN A 71 -35.58 30.56 -44.06
C ASN A 71 -35.43 29.12 -43.56
N VAL A 72 -36.36 28.24 -43.95
CA VAL A 72 -36.24 26.79 -43.68
C VAL A 72 -34.99 26.21 -44.35
N LEU A 73 -34.69 26.60 -45.60
CA LEU A 73 -33.49 26.18 -46.32
C LEU A 73 -32.22 26.61 -45.58
N ASN A 74 -32.13 27.87 -45.14
CA ASN A 74 -30.98 28.38 -44.38
C ASN A 74 -30.81 27.64 -43.04
N LYS A 75 -31.91 27.33 -42.35
CA LYS A 75 -31.88 26.54 -41.10
C LYS A 75 -31.40 25.11 -41.35
N LEU A 76 -31.85 24.48 -42.42
CA LEU A 76 -31.38 23.14 -42.81
C LEU A 76 -29.90 23.16 -43.22
N LYS A 77 -29.46 24.21 -43.93
CA LYS A 77 -28.05 24.41 -44.30
C LYS A 77 -27.14 24.53 -43.08
N GLY A 78 -27.52 25.33 -42.08
CA GLY A 78 -26.77 25.42 -40.83
C GLY A 78 -26.73 24.09 -40.05
N ARG A 79 -27.83 23.32 -40.05
CA ARG A 79 -27.83 21.97 -39.45
C ARG A 79 -26.91 21.00 -40.20
N LEU A 80 -26.87 21.08 -41.53
CA LEU A 80 -25.96 20.28 -42.35
C LEU A 80 -24.49 20.61 -42.05
N GLU A 81 -24.14 21.88 -41.99
CA GLU A 81 -22.78 22.36 -41.71
C GLU A 81 -22.32 21.96 -40.30
N ASN A 82 -23.20 22.03 -39.30
CA ASN A 82 -22.94 21.51 -37.95
C ASN A 82 -22.79 19.97 -37.93
N ALA A 83 -23.58 19.24 -38.74
CA ALA A 83 -23.44 17.78 -38.87
C ALA A 83 -22.13 17.39 -39.57
N GLU A 84 -21.67 18.18 -40.56
CA GLU A 84 -20.41 17.94 -41.26
C GLU A 84 -19.19 18.22 -40.38
N THR A 85 -19.22 19.30 -39.59
CA THR A 85 -18.15 19.62 -38.63
C THR A 85 -18.05 18.57 -37.53
N THR A 86 -19.18 18.14 -36.96
CA THR A 86 -19.19 17.04 -35.96
C THR A 86 -18.71 15.72 -36.55
N LYS A 87 -19.12 15.36 -37.78
CA LYS A 87 -18.59 14.17 -38.48
C LYS A 87 -17.08 14.26 -38.68
N SER A 88 -16.56 15.41 -39.11
CA SER A 88 -15.11 15.62 -39.30
C SER A 88 -14.34 15.47 -37.98
N GLN A 89 -14.89 16.01 -36.88
CA GLN A 89 -14.28 15.89 -35.56
C GLN A 89 -14.25 14.42 -35.08
N VAL A 90 -15.37 13.69 -35.22
CA VAL A 90 -15.43 12.27 -34.85
C VAL A 90 -14.44 11.44 -35.67
N LEU A 91 -14.27 11.70 -36.97
CA LEU A 91 -13.28 11.00 -37.80
C LEU A 91 -11.84 11.25 -37.31
N LYS A 92 -11.50 12.48 -36.91
CA LYS A 92 -10.19 12.79 -36.32
C LYS A 92 -9.96 12.06 -35.01
N ASP A 93 -10.99 11.96 -34.17
CA ASP A 93 -10.90 11.27 -32.88
C ASP A 93 -10.80 9.74 -33.07
N VAL A 94 -11.50 9.16 -34.05
CA VAL A 94 -11.35 7.75 -34.45
C VAL A 94 -9.94 7.46 -34.97
N GLU A 95 -9.37 8.32 -35.81
CA GLU A 95 -7.98 8.16 -36.25
C GLU A 95 -6.99 8.28 -35.10
N ARG A 96 -7.22 9.19 -34.15
CA ARG A 96 -6.38 9.31 -32.95
C ARG A 96 -6.45 8.03 -32.12
N ALA A 97 -7.66 7.51 -31.88
CA ALA A 97 -7.85 6.26 -31.16
C ALA A 97 -7.16 5.08 -31.87
N LYS A 98 -7.26 5.01 -33.21
CA LYS A 98 -6.58 3.97 -33.99
C LYS A 98 -5.05 4.03 -33.83
N ARG A 99 -4.45 5.22 -33.93
CA ARG A 99 -3.01 5.41 -33.66
C ARG A 99 -2.62 4.95 -32.26
N THR A 100 -3.43 5.24 -31.24
CA THR A 100 -3.14 4.79 -29.86
C THR A 100 -3.24 3.28 -29.70
N VAL A 101 -4.18 2.62 -30.37
CA VAL A 101 -4.30 1.15 -30.36
C VAL A 101 -3.09 0.50 -31.02
N ASP A 102 -2.65 1.03 -32.16
CA ASP A 102 -1.46 0.53 -32.85
C ASP A 102 -0.20 0.70 -31.99
N GLU A 103 -0.05 1.84 -31.31
CA GLU A 103 1.06 2.10 -30.40
C GLU A 103 1.05 1.18 -29.17
N LEU A 104 -0.12 0.98 -28.55
CA LEU A 104 -0.27 0.03 -27.44
C LEU A 104 0.01 -1.41 -27.88
N THR A 105 -0.42 -1.78 -29.09
CA THR A 105 -0.15 -3.11 -29.67
C THR A 105 1.35 -3.32 -29.86
N HIS A 106 2.07 -2.32 -30.37
CA HIS A 106 3.52 -2.39 -30.51
C HIS A 106 4.23 -2.46 -29.16
N LYS A 107 3.81 -1.66 -28.17
CA LYS A 107 4.37 -1.71 -26.80
C LYS A 107 4.15 -3.08 -26.18
N LEU A 108 2.95 -3.64 -26.32
CA LEU A 108 2.62 -4.97 -25.82
C LEU A 108 3.51 -6.04 -26.45
N LYS A 109 3.71 -5.99 -27.77
CA LYS A 109 4.63 -6.89 -28.47
C LYS A 109 6.06 -6.79 -27.94
N SER A 110 6.58 -5.57 -27.78
CA SER A 110 7.92 -5.33 -27.22
C SER A 110 8.06 -5.87 -25.80
N VAL A 111 7.01 -5.79 -24.98
CA VAL A 111 7.00 -6.36 -23.62
C VAL A 111 7.03 -7.88 -23.67
N TYR A 112 6.28 -8.52 -24.58
CA TYR A 112 6.35 -9.97 -24.76
C TYR A 112 7.73 -10.44 -25.22
N ASP A 113 8.32 -9.78 -26.22
CA ASP A 113 9.67 -10.12 -26.72
C ASP A 113 10.74 -9.94 -25.62
N SER A 114 10.62 -8.88 -24.82
CA SER A 114 11.51 -8.64 -23.67
C SER A 114 11.32 -9.69 -22.56
N ARG A 115 10.07 -10.09 -22.28
CA ARG A 115 9.76 -11.13 -21.28
C ARG A 115 10.38 -12.46 -21.70
N ASP A 116 10.20 -12.85 -22.96
CA ASP A 116 10.71 -14.12 -23.47
C ASP A 116 12.24 -14.13 -23.48
N SER A 117 12.88 -13.01 -23.81
CA SER A 117 14.33 -12.83 -23.67
C SER A 117 14.81 -12.97 -22.22
N ALA A 118 14.06 -12.42 -21.25
CA ALA A 118 14.37 -12.53 -19.83
C ALA A 118 14.20 -13.97 -19.30
N ILE A 119 13.19 -14.70 -19.77
CA ILE A 119 12.99 -16.12 -19.44
C ILE A 119 14.16 -16.95 -19.95
N ASN A 120 14.56 -16.78 -21.21
CA ASN A 120 15.69 -17.49 -21.79
C ASN A 120 17.01 -17.19 -21.04
N ALA A 121 17.21 -15.94 -20.62
CA ALA A 121 18.37 -15.56 -19.82
C ALA A 121 18.36 -16.20 -18.42
N ALA A 122 17.18 -16.30 -17.78
CA ALA A 122 17.03 -16.96 -16.49
C ALA A 122 17.27 -18.48 -16.57
N GLU A 123 16.82 -19.12 -17.65
CA GLU A 123 17.09 -20.54 -17.92
C GLU A 123 18.59 -20.78 -18.14
N ALA A 124 19.25 -19.94 -18.96
CA ALA A 124 20.70 -20.03 -19.16
C ALA A 124 21.49 -19.84 -17.85
N ALA A 125 21.06 -18.90 -16.99
CA ALA A 125 21.69 -18.70 -15.68
C ALA A 125 21.49 -19.89 -14.74
N LYS A 126 20.32 -20.55 -14.81
CA LYS A 126 20.02 -21.76 -14.04
C LYS A 126 20.92 -22.93 -14.48
N ASP A 127 21.13 -23.10 -15.77
CA ASP A 127 22.00 -24.15 -16.30
C ASP A 127 23.47 -23.90 -15.93
N GLN A 128 23.93 -22.65 -15.97
CA GLN A 128 25.25 -22.27 -15.47
C GLN A 128 25.40 -22.56 -13.97
N ALA A 129 24.38 -22.25 -13.16
CA ALA A 129 24.41 -22.52 -11.72
C ALA A 129 24.54 -24.02 -11.42
N LYS A 130 23.80 -24.88 -12.13
CA LYS A 130 23.93 -26.34 -12.02
C LYS A 130 25.33 -26.82 -12.38
N GLN A 131 25.90 -26.32 -13.47
CA GLN A 131 27.25 -26.69 -13.89
C GLN A 131 28.31 -26.28 -12.85
N ILE A 132 28.16 -25.10 -12.23
CA ILE A 132 29.03 -24.65 -11.14
C ILE A 132 28.87 -25.55 -9.91
N GLU A 133 27.64 -25.94 -9.56
CA GLU A 133 27.36 -26.84 -8.44
C GLU A 133 28.02 -28.21 -8.64
N GLU A 134 27.87 -28.82 -9.82
CA GLU A 134 28.52 -30.07 -10.20
C GLU A 134 30.05 -29.94 -10.16
N THR A 135 30.61 -28.86 -10.70
CA THR A 135 32.06 -28.61 -10.70
C THR A 135 32.59 -28.44 -9.27
N ASN A 136 31.85 -27.76 -8.40
CA ASN A 136 32.21 -27.60 -6.99
C ASN A 136 32.14 -28.93 -6.25
N ALA A 137 31.14 -29.77 -6.51
CA ALA A 137 31.05 -31.11 -5.93
C ALA A 137 32.29 -31.96 -6.28
N VAL A 138 32.69 -31.95 -7.56
CA VAL A 138 33.91 -32.63 -8.02
C VAL A 138 35.17 -32.06 -7.35
N LYS A 139 35.28 -30.73 -7.25
CA LYS A 139 36.43 -30.06 -6.61
C LYS A 139 36.52 -30.39 -5.12
N MET A 140 35.39 -30.44 -4.42
CA MET A 140 35.35 -30.81 -3.00
C MET A 140 35.76 -32.26 -2.77
N ALA A 141 35.31 -33.19 -3.63
CA ALA A 141 35.75 -34.58 -3.59
C ALA A 141 37.27 -34.70 -3.81
N ALA A 142 37.82 -33.99 -4.81
CA ALA A 142 39.26 -33.96 -5.06
C ALA A 142 40.06 -33.39 -3.89
N LEU A 143 39.55 -32.34 -3.22
CA LEU A 143 40.19 -31.77 -2.03
C LEU A 143 40.15 -32.71 -0.82
N SER A 144 39.06 -33.46 -0.62
CA SER A 144 39.00 -34.48 0.43
C SER A 144 40.04 -35.57 0.19
N LEU A 145 40.09 -36.08 -1.04
CA LEU A 145 41.05 -37.11 -1.44
C LEU A 145 42.50 -36.63 -1.29
N ALA A 146 42.80 -35.39 -1.67
CA ALA A 146 44.12 -34.80 -1.48
C ALA A 146 44.49 -34.69 0.02
N LYS A 147 43.55 -34.30 0.86
CA LYS A 147 43.76 -34.20 2.31
C LYS A 147 43.96 -35.57 2.97
N GLU A 148 43.23 -36.59 2.53
CA GLU A 148 43.42 -37.98 2.96
C GLU A 148 44.81 -38.49 2.56
N ALA A 149 45.25 -38.22 1.33
CA ALA A 149 46.59 -38.58 0.86
C ALA A 149 47.69 -37.88 1.68
N GLU A 150 47.52 -36.60 2.03
CA GLU A 150 48.48 -35.86 2.87
C GLU A 150 48.58 -36.45 4.29
N LEU A 151 47.44 -36.78 4.91
CA LEU A 151 47.43 -37.46 6.22
C LEU A 151 48.09 -38.84 6.14
N ALA A 152 47.83 -39.60 5.07
CA ALA A 152 48.48 -40.89 4.85
C ALA A 152 50.01 -40.75 4.72
N VAL A 153 50.49 -39.73 3.98
CA VAL A 153 51.92 -39.41 3.88
C VAL A 153 52.51 -39.06 5.24
N LYS A 154 51.82 -38.24 6.04
CA LYS A 154 52.28 -37.86 7.39
C LYS A 154 52.38 -39.07 8.32
N VAL A 155 51.34 -39.89 8.40
CA VAL A 155 51.34 -41.12 9.20
C VAL A 155 52.45 -42.06 8.75
N ASN A 156 52.66 -42.20 7.43
CA ASN A 156 53.74 -43.02 6.91
C ASN A 156 55.12 -42.46 7.28
N SER A 157 55.31 -41.13 7.23
CA SER A 157 56.57 -40.49 7.63
C SER A 157 56.90 -40.71 9.12
N GLU A 158 55.89 -40.68 9.99
CA GLU A 158 56.05 -40.97 11.42
C GLU A 158 56.40 -42.44 11.66
N LYS A 159 55.76 -43.36 10.93
CA LYS A 159 56.09 -44.79 10.96
C LYS A 159 57.53 -45.05 10.50
N VAL A 160 57.95 -44.42 9.41
CA VAL A 160 59.34 -44.50 8.92
C VAL A 160 60.32 -43.96 9.97
N GLY A 161 59.99 -42.86 10.65
CA GLY A 161 60.79 -42.33 11.75
C GLY A 161 60.94 -43.32 12.91
N LYS A 162 59.85 -43.95 13.36
CA LYS A 162 59.87 -44.96 14.42
C LYS A 162 60.71 -46.19 14.04
N LEU A 163 60.49 -46.72 12.83
CA LEU A 163 61.27 -47.85 12.32
C LEU A 163 62.76 -47.52 12.21
N SER A 164 63.11 -46.28 11.84
CA SER A 164 64.52 -45.84 11.79
C SER A 164 65.19 -45.86 13.16
N VAL A 165 64.48 -45.47 14.23
CA VAL A 165 64.96 -45.55 15.61
C VAL A 165 65.16 -47.01 16.04
N GLU A 166 64.18 -47.88 15.76
CA GLU A 166 64.28 -49.32 16.07
C GLU A 166 65.45 -49.98 15.33
N ILE A 167 65.62 -49.69 14.04
CA ILE A 167 66.76 -50.18 13.24
C ILE A 167 68.09 -49.73 13.86
N SER A 168 68.16 -48.49 14.37
CA SER A 168 69.38 -47.98 15.01
C SER A 168 69.66 -48.69 16.34
N ALA A 169 68.63 -48.94 17.15
CA ALA A 169 68.75 -49.68 18.41
C ALA A 169 69.19 -51.14 18.18
N VAL A 170 68.64 -51.80 17.15
CA VAL A 170 69.05 -53.17 16.75
C VAL A 170 70.50 -53.18 16.25
N LYS A 171 70.92 -52.17 15.47
CA LYS A 171 72.32 -52.07 15.05
C LYS A 171 73.27 -51.90 16.25
N GLU A 172 72.89 -51.10 17.25
CA GLU A 172 73.68 -50.93 18.47
C GLU A 172 73.75 -52.23 19.28
N SER A 173 72.64 -52.96 19.43
CA SER A 173 72.62 -54.23 20.15
C SER A 173 73.46 -55.30 19.45
N ILE A 174 73.40 -55.39 18.11
CA ILE A 174 74.29 -56.24 17.32
C ILE A 174 75.75 -55.90 17.59
N GLY A 175 76.11 -54.60 17.61
CA GLY A 175 77.46 -54.16 17.95
C GLY A 175 77.92 -54.61 19.35
N LYS A 176 77.05 -54.51 20.36
CA LYS A 176 77.32 -54.99 21.73
C LYS A 176 77.53 -56.51 21.77
N VAL A 177 76.69 -57.28 21.06
CA VAL A 177 76.81 -58.75 20.98
C VAL A 177 78.11 -59.15 20.29
N MET A 178 78.48 -58.48 19.19
CA MET A 178 79.74 -58.76 18.51
C MET A 178 80.95 -58.47 19.41
N PHE A 179 80.94 -57.38 20.17
CA PHE A 179 82.00 -57.06 21.13
C PHE A 179 82.10 -58.11 22.24
N ALA A 180 80.98 -58.49 22.85
CA ALA A 180 80.94 -59.53 23.88
C ALA A 180 81.42 -60.88 23.34
N SER A 181 81.05 -61.25 22.10
CA SER A 181 81.52 -62.47 21.45
C SER A 181 83.03 -62.48 21.24
N LEU A 182 83.61 -61.37 20.77
CA LEU A 182 85.07 -61.21 20.65
C LEU A 182 85.77 -61.33 22.00
N GLN A 183 85.21 -60.75 23.06
CA GLN A 183 85.76 -60.85 24.41
C GLN A 183 85.71 -62.30 24.92
N VAL A 184 84.61 -63.01 24.71
CA VAL A 184 84.50 -64.43 25.05
C VAL A 184 85.54 -65.26 24.28
N GLN A 185 85.72 -65.02 22.98
CA GLN A 185 86.76 -65.71 22.20
C GLN A 185 88.18 -65.44 22.73
N GLN A 186 88.46 -64.21 23.15
CA GLN A 186 89.76 -63.84 23.76
C GLN A 186 89.99 -64.57 25.09
N GLU A 187 88.99 -64.61 25.98
CA GLU A 187 89.09 -65.33 27.26
C GLU A 187 89.16 -66.86 27.06
N GLN A 188 88.46 -67.41 26.06
CA GLN A 188 88.62 -68.81 25.65
C GLN A 188 90.04 -69.11 25.19
N ALA A 189 90.68 -68.22 24.43
CA ALA A 189 92.07 -68.39 24.00
C ALA A 189 93.05 -68.35 25.19
N LYS A 190 92.84 -67.45 26.17
CA LYS A 190 93.65 -67.38 27.40
C LYS A 190 93.52 -68.65 28.24
N THR A 191 92.28 -69.08 28.50
CA THR A 191 92.03 -70.29 29.30
C THR A 191 92.57 -71.56 28.64
N LEU A 192 92.57 -71.64 27.31
CA LEU A 192 93.19 -72.74 26.58
C LEU A 192 94.72 -72.72 26.74
N ALA A 193 95.36 -71.55 26.64
CA ALA A 193 96.81 -71.41 26.86
C ALA A 193 97.22 -71.75 28.31
N GLU A 194 96.43 -71.33 29.31
CA GLU A 194 96.63 -71.68 30.71
C GLU A 194 96.48 -73.20 30.91
N LYS A 195 95.44 -73.82 30.35
CA LYS A 195 95.22 -75.27 30.40
C LYS A 195 96.39 -76.04 29.78
N ASP A 196 96.93 -75.58 28.67
CA ASP A 196 98.09 -76.21 28.04
C ASP A 196 99.36 -76.09 28.90
N SER A 197 99.58 -74.94 29.54
CA SER A 197 100.69 -74.76 30.49
C SER A 197 100.57 -75.68 31.71
N LEU A 198 99.36 -75.83 32.25
CA LEU A 198 99.05 -76.69 33.38
C LEU A 198 99.25 -78.17 32.99
N ARG A 199 98.79 -78.56 31.80
CA ARG A 199 98.97 -79.91 31.25
C ARG A 199 100.45 -80.25 31.09
N GLN A 200 101.27 -79.31 30.64
CA GLN A 200 102.73 -79.49 30.57
C GLN A 200 103.35 -79.67 31.96
N LEU A 201 102.93 -78.87 32.95
CA LEU A 201 103.40 -78.98 34.33
C LEU A 201 103.01 -80.34 34.96
N TYR A 202 101.76 -80.77 34.79
CA TYR A 202 101.30 -82.08 35.25
C TYR A 202 102.02 -83.22 34.54
N LYS A 203 102.28 -83.11 33.24
CA LYS A 203 103.08 -84.09 32.50
C LYS A 203 104.50 -84.21 33.07
N ALA A 204 105.15 -83.09 33.37
CA ALA A 204 106.48 -83.08 33.98
C ALA A 204 106.47 -83.71 35.39
N LYS A 205 105.49 -83.37 36.22
CA LYS A 205 105.32 -83.98 37.57
C LYS A 205 105.01 -85.48 37.49
N LEU A 206 104.20 -85.90 36.53
CA LEU A 206 103.89 -87.32 36.31
C LEU A 206 105.17 -88.07 35.90
N GLU A 207 105.98 -87.53 35.00
CA GLU A 207 107.24 -88.13 34.56
C GLU A 207 108.27 -88.21 35.69
N GLU A 208 108.31 -87.21 36.57
CA GLU A 208 109.12 -87.23 37.80
C GLU A 208 108.62 -88.30 38.78
N SER A 209 107.30 -88.39 38.99
CA SER A 209 106.71 -89.40 39.88
C SER A 209 106.86 -90.83 39.32
N ALA A 210 106.84 -91.01 38.00
CA ALA A 210 107.10 -92.28 37.34
C ALA A 210 108.56 -92.73 37.53
N LYS A 211 109.51 -91.79 37.51
CA LYS A 211 110.92 -92.05 37.87
C LYS A 211 111.04 -92.50 39.34
N ARG A 212 110.25 -91.93 40.25
CA ARG A 212 110.19 -92.37 41.66
C ARG A 212 109.48 -93.71 41.84
N LEU A 213 108.45 -94.01 41.06
CA LEU A 213 107.70 -95.28 41.09
C LEU A 213 108.54 -96.46 40.55
N LEU A 214 109.38 -96.22 39.54
CA LEU A 214 110.39 -97.20 39.10
C LEU A 214 111.43 -97.52 40.18
N ALA A 215 111.72 -96.59 41.08
CA ALA A 215 112.61 -96.81 42.23
C ALA A 215 111.92 -97.59 43.37
N LEU A 216 110.61 -97.46 43.51
CA LEU A 216 109.82 -98.06 44.61
C LEU A 216 109.23 -99.44 44.26
N LYS A 217 109.23 -99.83 42.98
CA LYS A 217 108.68 -101.11 42.50
C LYS A 217 109.54 -102.35 42.85
N ASN A 218 110.70 -102.18 43.50
CA ASN A 218 111.60 -103.28 43.88
C ASN A 218 111.34 -103.85 45.29
N GLU A 219 110.25 -103.50 46.00
CA GLU A 219 109.99 -103.97 47.37
C GLU A 219 108.51 -104.41 47.60
N PHE A 220 108.24 -105.74 47.50
CA PHE A 220 107.29 -106.62 48.25
C PHE A 220 105.77 -106.24 48.43
N ASP A 221 104.74 -107.11 48.63
CA ASP A 221 104.45 -108.55 48.48
C ASP A 221 102.93 -108.83 48.72
N LEU A 222 102.46 -110.06 48.40
CA LEU A 222 101.09 -110.44 47.98
C LEU A 222 100.05 -110.88 49.05
N ASP A 223 100.32 -110.85 50.36
CA ASP A 223 99.42 -111.45 51.38
C ASP A 223 98.32 -110.50 51.94
N LEU A 224 98.25 -109.25 51.49
CA LEU A 224 97.18 -108.29 51.83
C LEU A 224 95.89 -108.50 51.01
N ALA A 225 95.97 -109.22 49.89
CA ALA A 225 94.91 -109.31 48.88
C ALA A 225 93.63 -110.02 49.39
N ARG A 226 93.74 -110.96 50.33
CA ARG A 226 92.64 -111.87 50.67
C ARG A 226 91.61 -111.29 51.67
N ASN A 227 92.01 -110.33 52.52
CA ASN A 227 91.09 -109.63 53.43
C ASN A 227 90.28 -108.50 52.75
N LEU A 228 90.71 -108.07 51.57
CA LEU A 228 90.02 -107.04 50.78
C LEU A 228 88.78 -107.59 50.08
N GLU A 229 88.72 -108.90 49.82
CA GLU A 229 87.67 -109.53 49.02
C GLU A 229 86.33 -109.69 49.79
N VAL A 230 86.37 -109.92 51.10
CA VAL A 230 85.15 -109.98 51.94
C VAL A 230 84.57 -108.59 52.19
N LYS A 231 85.40 -107.56 52.34
CA LYS A 231 84.93 -106.17 52.43
C LYS A 231 84.31 -105.69 51.12
N LEU A 232 84.79 -106.20 49.98
CA LEU A 232 84.25 -105.87 48.67
C LEU A 232 82.78 -106.30 48.53
N SER A 233 82.42 -107.52 48.94
CA SER A 233 81.05 -108.03 48.79
C SER A 233 80.02 -107.30 49.67
N GLU A 234 80.38 -106.89 50.88
CA GLU A 234 79.51 -106.05 51.74
C GLU A 234 79.28 -104.65 51.13
N THR A 235 80.33 -104.02 50.59
CA THR A 235 80.20 -102.72 49.91
C THR A 235 79.36 -102.79 48.63
N VAL A 236 79.40 -103.92 47.91
CA VAL A 236 78.57 -104.12 46.71
C VAL A 236 77.08 -104.12 47.03
N TYR A 237 76.67 -104.76 48.14
CA TYR A 237 75.26 -104.77 48.56
C TYR A 237 74.77 -103.38 49.00
N GLN A 238 75.56 -102.65 49.80
CA GLN A 238 75.24 -101.28 50.22
C GLN A 238 75.18 -100.32 49.03
N THR A 239 76.06 -100.50 48.03
CA THR A 239 76.06 -99.70 46.80
C THR A 239 74.79 -99.96 45.98
N ALA A 240 74.32 -101.20 45.90
CA ALA A 240 73.11 -101.54 45.15
C ALA A 240 71.83 -100.94 45.77
N ASP A 241 71.70 -100.92 47.11
CA ASP A 241 70.54 -100.31 47.77
C ASP A 241 70.54 -98.78 47.64
N LEU A 242 71.69 -98.12 47.80
CA LEU A 242 71.85 -96.69 47.55
C LEU A 242 71.52 -96.33 46.10
N GLN A 243 71.93 -97.16 45.14
CA GLN A 243 71.63 -96.94 43.73
C GLN A 243 70.13 -97.04 43.44
N ARG A 244 69.43 -98.00 44.05
CA ARG A 244 67.97 -98.11 43.94
C ARG A 244 67.24 -96.94 44.60
N GLN A 245 67.69 -96.46 45.76
CA GLN A 245 67.13 -95.26 46.39
C GLN A 245 67.36 -94.01 45.53
N MET A 246 68.54 -93.88 44.92
CA MET A 246 68.86 -92.80 43.99
C MET A 246 68.00 -92.86 42.72
N GLU A 247 67.80 -94.04 42.13
CA GLU A 247 66.93 -94.23 40.96
C GLU A 247 65.47 -93.88 41.27
N ASN A 248 64.95 -94.29 42.43
CA ASN A 248 63.60 -93.92 42.86
C ASN A 248 63.45 -92.41 43.12
N ALA A 249 64.44 -91.78 43.74
CA ALA A 249 64.44 -90.34 43.96
C ALA A 249 64.53 -89.58 42.62
N MET A 250 65.39 -90.03 41.70
CA MET A 250 65.51 -89.47 40.36
C MET A 250 64.22 -89.62 39.55
N ALA A 251 63.51 -90.74 39.66
CA ALA A 251 62.21 -90.93 39.01
C ALA A 251 61.14 -89.97 39.57
N SER A 252 61.07 -89.83 40.90
CA SER A 252 60.17 -88.87 41.56
C SER A 252 60.49 -87.42 41.20
N ASP A 253 61.77 -87.05 41.16
CA ASP A 253 62.22 -85.72 40.74
C ASP A 253 61.90 -85.48 39.27
N GLN A 254 62.07 -86.49 38.42
CA GLN A 254 61.73 -86.42 36.99
C GLN A 254 60.21 -86.26 36.77
N GLU A 255 59.37 -86.98 37.51
CA GLU A 255 57.92 -86.84 37.46
C GLU A 255 57.47 -85.44 37.92
N SER A 256 58.06 -84.93 39.01
CA SER A 256 57.80 -83.56 39.49
C SER A 256 58.24 -82.50 38.47
N MET A 257 59.43 -82.65 37.89
CA MET A 257 59.93 -81.76 36.84
C MET A 257 59.02 -81.81 35.60
N GLN A 258 58.57 -82.99 35.20
CA GLN A 258 57.66 -83.15 34.06
C GLN A 258 56.29 -82.48 34.32
N ALA A 259 55.75 -82.60 35.53
CA ALA A 259 54.53 -81.91 35.95
C ALA A 259 54.70 -80.38 35.89
N ILE A 260 55.80 -79.85 36.45
CA ILE A 260 56.10 -78.41 36.41
C ILE A 260 56.27 -77.92 34.97
N THR A 261 56.95 -78.68 34.09
CA THR A 261 57.08 -78.27 32.68
C THR A 261 55.75 -78.26 31.94
N SER A 262 54.84 -79.18 32.26
CA SER A 262 53.52 -79.23 31.64
C SER A 262 52.62 -78.07 32.10
N GLU A 263 52.70 -77.70 33.38
CA GLU A 263 52.01 -76.51 33.93
C GLU A 263 52.58 -75.22 33.32
N LEU A 264 53.91 -75.12 33.22
CA LEU A 264 54.58 -73.98 32.57
C LEU A 264 54.17 -73.82 31.10
N ASP A 265 54.06 -74.91 30.35
CA ASP A 265 53.61 -74.88 28.96
C ASP A 265 52.12 -74.48 28.85
N ALA A 266 51.27 -74.93 29.77
CA ALA A 266 49.86 -74.54 29.82
C ALA A 266 49.66 -73.05 30.18
N ASP A 267 50.41 -72.55 31.15
CA ASP A 267 50.43 -71.14 31.54
C ASP A 267 50.98 -70.26 30.41
N LYS A 268 52.02 -70.72 29.70
CA LYS A 268 52.56 -70.05 28.52
C LYS A 268 51.53 -69.96 27.39
N GLY A 269 50.76 -71.02 27.15
CA GLY A 269 49.64 -71.01 26.19
C GLY A 269 48.56 -70.00 26.58
N SER A 270 48.16 -69.98 27.86
CA SER A 270 47.19 -69.03 28.39
C SER A 270 47.67 -67.58 28.28
N LEU A 271 48.96 -67.33 28.57
CA LEU A 271 49.58 -66.02 28.42
C LEU A 271 49.58 -65.55 26.95
N GLN A 272 49.82 -66.44 25.99
CA GLN A 272 49.78 -66.10 24.57
C GLN A 272 48.38 -65.64 24.14
N ILE A 273 47.32 -66.30 24.61
CA ILE A 273 45.93 -65.88 24.34
C ILE A 273 45.67 -64.47 24.88
N VAL A 274 46.10 -64.18 26.11
CA VAL A 274 45.95 -62.85 26.71
C VAL A 274 46.71 -61.78 25.93
N VAL A 275 47.92 -62.09 25.44
CA VAL A 275 48.72 -61.18 24.59
C VAL A 275 48.00 -60.90 23.26
N ASP A 276 47.43 -61.93 22.63
CA ASP A 276 46.70 -61.79 21.37
C ASP A 276 45.42 -60.95 21.57
N GLU A 277 44.67 -61.17 22.65
CA GLU A 277 43.52 -60.35 23.04
C GLU A 277 43.90 -58.89 23.31
N GLU A 278 44.99 -58.65 24.04
CA GLU A 278 45.52 -57.32 24.31
C GLU A 278 45.87 -56.57 23.01
N SER A 279 46.47 -57.27 22.05
CA SER A 279 46.79 -56.72 20.74
C SER A 279 45.54 -56.33 19.93
N SER A 280 44.49 -57.17 19.99
CA SER A 280 43.20 -56.93 19.34
C SER A 280 42.47 -55.74 19.95
N LEU A 281 42.39 -55.68 21.27
CA LEU A 281 41.80 -54.56 22.01
C LEU A 281 42.55 -53.25 21.74
N ARG A 282 43.89 -53.30 21.71
CA ARG A 282 44.72 -52.13 21.38
C ARG A 282 44.41 -51.60 19.97
N SER A 283 44.23 -52.49 19.00
CA SER A 283 43.83 -52.14 17.62
C SER A 283 42.44 -51.50 17.59
N LEU A 284 41.46 -52.08 18.29
CA LEU A 284 40.10 -51.54 18.37
C LEU A 284 40.07 -50.16 19.02
N VAL A 285 40.82 -49.97 20.12
CA VAL A 285 40.93 -48.67 20.80
C VAL A 285 41.51 -47.62 19.85
N GLU A 286 42.53 -47.97 19.07
CA GLU A 286 43.12 -47.04 18.11
C GLU A 286 42.14 -46.69 16.98
N SER A 287 41.37 -47.67 16.48
CA SER A 287 40.27 -47.43 15.53
C SER A 287 39.21 -46.48 16.10
N LEU A 288 38.76 -46.71 17.33
CA LEU A 288 37.75 -45.89 18.01
C LEU A 288 38.24 -44.46 18.28
N LYS A 289 39.54 -44.27 18.57
CA LYS A 289 40.12 -42.92 18.70
C LYS A 289 40.06 -42.16 17.39
N VAL A 290 40.42 -42.82 16.27
CA VAL A 290 40.34 -42.19 14.94
C VAL A 290 38.90 -41.83 14.61
N GLU A 291 37.95 -42.72 14.88
CA GLU A 291 36.52 -42.46 14.68
C GLU A 291 36.03 -41.28 15.55
N LEU A 292 36.44 -41.21 16.82
CA LEU A 292 36.12 -40.10 17.71
C LEU A 292 36.65 -38.76 17.18
N GLU A 293 37.89 -38.70 16.70
CA GLU A 293 38.45 -37.48 16.11
C GLU A 293 37.74 -37.09 14.80
N ASN A 294 37.34 -38.07 13.98
CA ASN A 294 36.51 -37.82 12.80
C ASN A 294 35.15 -37.23 13.17
N VAL A 295 34.44 -37.82 14.14
CA VAL A 295 33.14 -37.32 14.62
C VAL A 295 33.26 -35.90 15.20
N LYS A 296 34.33 -35.61 15.95
CA LYS A 296 34.59 -34.25 16.46
C LYS A 296 34.76 -33.25 15.33
N LYS A 297 35.51 -33.63 14.28
CA LYS A 297 35.70 -32.79 13.08
C LYS A 297 34.38 -32.57 12.36
N GLU A 298 33.59 -33.61 12.09
CA GLU A 298 32.27 -33.50 11.47
C GLU A 298 31.32 -32.61 12.28
N HIS A 299 31.29 -32.76 13.60
CA HIS A 299 30.51 -31.90 14.48
C HIS A 299 30.93 -30.43 14.37
N SER A 300 32.22 -30.13 14.30
CA SER A 300 32.69 -28.75 14.09
C SER A 300 32.27 -28.18 12.74
N GLU A 301 32.36 -28.97 11.66
CA GLU A 301 31.92 -28.56 10.32
C GLU A 301 30.40 -28.34 10.24
N LEU A 302 29.61 -29.19 10.92
CA LEU A 302 28.17 -29.04 11.01
C LEU A 302 27.78 -27.78 11.80
N LYS A 303 28.44 -27.50 12.93
CA LYS A 303 28.21 -26.29 13.70
C LYS A 303 28.49 -25.01 12.90
N ASP A 304 29.55 -25.02 12.08
CA ASP A 304 29.85 -23.90 11.18
C ASP A 304 28.81 -23.75 10.07
N LYS A 305 28.30 -24.86 9.53
CA LYS A 305 27.20 -24.86 8.54
C LYS A 305 25.91 -24.34 9.17
N GLU A 306 25.57 -24.78 10.38
CA GLU A 306 24.40 -24.35 11.15
C GLU A 306 24.43 -22.82 11.34
N ALA A 307 25.53 -22.26 11.84
CA ALA A 307 25.68 -20.82 12.03
C ALA A 307 25.52 -20.02 10.73
N LYS A 308 26.03 -20.53 9.60
CA LYS A 308 25.83 -19.91 8.28
C LYS A 308 24.36 -19.95 7.85
N THR A 309 23.70 -21.08 8.01
CA THR A 309 22.28 -21.22 7.67
C THR A 309 21.40 -20.35 8.57
N GLU A 310 21.72 -20.23 9.86
CA GLU A 310 21.04 -19.35 10.80
C GLU A 310 21.23 -17.88 10.41
N SER A 311 22.43 -17.47 10.01
CA SER A 311 22.69 -16.12 9.48
C SER A 311 21.86 -15.83 8.21
N ILE A 312 21.76 -16.79 7.28
CA ILE A 312 20.94 -16.66 6.07
C ILE A 312 19.45 -16.57 6.44
N ALA A 313 18.97 -17.44 7.32
CA ALA A 313 17.59 -17.43 7.80
C ALA A 313 17.24 -16.10 8.49
N GLY A 314 18.14 -15.58 9.32
CA GLY A 314 18.01 -14.25 9.93
C GLY A 314 17.96 -13.12 8.90
N ASN A 315 18.82 -13.16 7.87
CA ASN A 315 18.79 -12.16 6.79
C ASN A 315 17.47 -12.19 6.00
N LEU A 316 16.98 -13.40 5.67
CA LEU A 316 15.69 -13.59 5.00
C LEU A 316 14.54 -13.11 5.89
N HIS A 317 14.58 -13.38 7.20
CA HIS A 317 13.57 -12.91 8.14
C HIS A 317 13.51 -11.37 8.19
N VAL A 318 14.66 -10.69 8.23
CA VAL A 318 14.71 -9.22 8.18
C VAL A 318 14.18 -8.68 6.85
N LYS A 319 14.49 -9.31 5.72
CA LYS A 319 13.95 -8.92 4.39
C LYS A 319 12.44 -9.09 4.35
N LEU A 320 11.93 -10.23 4.79
CA LEU A 320 10.48 -10.50 4.86
C LEU A 320 9.77 -9.51 5.77
N TRP A 321 10.34 -9.22 6.94
CA TRP A 321 9.77 -8.25 7.86
C TRP A 321 9.74 -6.85 7.26
N ARG A 322 10.82 -6.43 6.58
CA ARG A 322 10.88 -5.14 5.87
C ARG A 322 9.80 -5.06 4.78
N SER A 323 9.72 -6.05 3.91
CA SER A 323 8.70 -6.09 2.84
C SER A 323 7.28 -6.13 3.40
N ARG A 324 7.06 -6.80 4.54
CA ARG A 324 5.77 -6.77 5.24
C ARG A 324 5.43 -5.37 5.75
N CYS A 325 6.36 -4.67 6.38
CA CYS A 325 6.16 -3.30 6.84
C CYS A 325 5.92 -2.33 5.68
N GLU A 326 6.64 -2.49 4.56
CA GLU A 326 6.41 -1.71 3.33
C GLU A 326 5.00 -1.97 2.77
N LEU A 327 4.57 -3.23 2.69
CA LEU A 327 3.23 -3.59 2.23
C LEU A 327 2.13 -3.00 3.14
N GLU A 328 2.32 -3.07 4.46
CA GLU A 328 1.38 -2.50 5.42
C GLU A 328 1.25 -0.98 5.27
N ALA A 329 2.36 -0.28 5.00
CA ALA A 329 2.35 1.15 4.66
C ALA A 329 1.61 1.43 3.34
N PHE A 330 1.83 0.61 2.30
CA PHE A 330 1.09 0.73 1.03
C PHE A 330 -0.41 0.50 1.22
N ILE A 331 -0.82 -0.50 2.00
CA ILE A 331 -2.23 -0.75 2.30
C ILE A 331 -2.86 0.43 3.05
N ALA A 332 -2.14 1.02 4.01
CA ALA A 332 -2.61 2.20 4.71
C ALA A 332 -2.84 3.39 3.76
N GLU A 333 -1.89 3.66 2.85
CA GLU A 333 -2.04 4.74 1.86
C GLU A 333 -3.12 4.43 0.80
N GLU A 334 -3.23 3.18 0.36
CA GLU A 334 -4.33 2.72 -0.52
C GLU A 334 -5.69 2.94 0.16
N SER A 335 -5.83 2.58 1.44
CA SER A 335 -7.09 2.77 2.18
C SER A 335 -7.49 4.24 2.28
N LYS A 336 -6.51 5.14 2.45
CA LYS A 336 -6.73 6.58 2.49
C LYS A 336 -7.13 7.13 1.12
N THR A 337 -6.43 6.74 0.06
CA THR A 337 -6.76 7.16 -1.31
C THR A 337 -8.10 6.59 -1.77
N ARG A 338 -8.40 5.33 -1.44
CA ARG A 338 -9.72 4.72 -1.65
C ARG A 338 -10.81 5.49 -0.92
N GLY A 339 -10.60 5.89 0.34
CA GLY A 339 -11.52 6.75 1.08
C GLY A 339 -11.81 8.07 0.35
N THR A 340 -10.77 8.76 -0.13
CA THR A 340 -10.96 10.00 -0.93
C THR A 340 -11.68 9.75 -2.25
N TYR A 341 -11.47 8.60 -2.88
CA TYR A 341 -12.14 8.22 -4.11
C TYR A 341 -13.63 7.90 -3.87
N GLU A 342 -13.97 7.20 -2.78
CA GLU A 342 -15.35 6.95 -2.37
C GLU A 342 -16.10 8.24 -2.02
N GLU A 343 -15.43 9.20 -1.38
CA GLU A 343 -15.95 10.56 -1.17
C GLU A 343 -16.21 11.27 -2.51
N MET A 344 -15.25 11.24 -3.45
CA MET A 344 -15.44 11.79 -4.79
C MET A 344 -16.64 11.17 -5.50
N ILE A 345 -16.80 9.85 -5.47
CA ILE A 345 -17.97 9.17 -6.06
C ILE A 345 -19.26 9.67 -5.40
N SER A 346 -19.29 9.77 -4.07
CA SER A 346 -20.46 10.25 -3.33
C SER A 346 -20.82 11.69 -3.72
N THR A 347 -19.83 12.57 -3.89
CA THR A 347 -20.06 13.94 -4.36
C THR A 347 -20.55 14.00 -5.81
N LEU A 348 -20.00 13.17 -6.71
CA LEU A 348 -20.46 13.09 -8.09
C LEU A 348 -21.90 12.58 -8.18
N GLN A 349 -22.24 11.52 -7.43
CA GLN A 349 -23.61 11.02 -7.35
C GLN A 349 -24.57 12.10 -6.81
N GLN A 350 -24.16 12.84 -5.77
CA GLN A 350 -24.96 13.95 -5.25
C GLN A 350 -25.14 15.07 -6.28
N LEU A 351 -24.09 15.42 -7.02
CA LEU A 351 -24.14 16.41 -8.10
C LEU A 351 -24.97 15.96 -9.30
N LEU A 352 -25.10 14.65 -9.54
CA LEU A 352 -25.99 14.10 -10.58
C LEU A 352 -27.47 14.16 -10.17
N VAL A 353 -27.78 13.93 -8.89
CA VAL A 353 -29.17 13.94 -8.39
C VAL A 353 -29.70 15.37 -8.21
N LYS A 354 -28.86 16.31 -7.76
CA LYS A 354 -29.26 17.72 -7.55
C LYS A 354 -29.95 18.41 -8.74
N PRO A 355 -29.42 18.36 -9.99
CA PRO A 355 -30.08 18.99 -11.14
C PRO A 355 -31.36 18.25 -11.54
N GLU A 356 -31.43 16.92 -11.36
CA GLU A 356 -32.65 16.17 -11.65
C GLU A 356 -33.77 16.56 -10.68
N ASN A 357 -33.45 16.73 -9.39
CA ASN A 357 -34.40 17.24 -8.40
C ASN A 357 -34.84 18.68 -8.72
N ALA A 358 -33.90 19.59 -9.01
CA ALA A 358 -34.23 20.97 -9.39
C ALA A 358 -35.07 21.03 -10.68
N ARG A 359 -34.84 20.11 -11.62
CA ARG A 359 -35.65 19.98 -12.85
C ARG A 359 -37.06 19.52 -12.54
N GLN A 360 -37.21 18.51 -11.67
CA GLN A 360 -38.51 18.02 -11.22
C GLN A 360 -39.30 19.13 -10.51
N GLU A 361 -38.67 19.86 -9.59
CA GLU A 361 -39.28 21.01 -8.90
C GLU A 361 -39.70 22.12 -9.89
N ALA A 362 -38.86 22.44 -10.88
CA ALA A 362 -39.20 23.40 -11.92
C ALA A 362 -40.38 22.94 -12.80
N GLU A 363 -40.47 21.65 -13.09
CA GLU A 363 -41.60 21.08 -13.85
C GLU A 363 -42.90 21.12 -13.05
N GLU A 364 -42.84 20.86 -11.74
CA GLU A 364 -43.98 21.00 -10.82
C GLU A 364 -44.44 22.45 -10.73
N MET A 365 -43.51 23.41 -10.56
CA MET A 365 -43.84 24.83 -10.59
C MET A 365 -44.46 25.25 -11.92
N LYS A 366 -43.95 24.73 -13.05
CA LYS A 366 -44.53 25.01 -14.37
C LYS A 366 -45.98 24.51 -14.46
N LYS A 367 -46.27 23.31 -13.96
CA LYS A 367 -47.65 22.77 -13.91
C LYS A 367 -48.56 23.67 -13.08
N GLU A 368 -48.09 24.16 -11.93
CA GLU A 368 -48.88 25.07 -11.10
C GLU A 368 -49.08 26.44 -11.76
N ILE A 369 -48.06 26.99 -12.44
CA ILE A 369 -48.19 28.23 -13.23
C ILE A 369 -49.22 28.06 -14.35
N GLU A 370 -49.21 26.94 -15.08
CA GLU A 370 -50.19 26.65 -16.13
C GLU A 370 -51.60 26.56 -15.57
N LYS A 371 -51.77 25.92 -14.41
CA LYS A 371 -53.06 25.85 -13.70
C LYS A 371 -53.55 27.24 -13.28
N LEU A 372 -52.70 28.04 -12.62
CA LEU A 372 -53.05 29.41 -12.22
C LEU A 372 -53.36 30.30 -13.43
N LYS A 373 -52.69 30.10 -14.57
CA LYS A 373 -53.00 30.82 -15.81
C LYS A 373 -54.38 30.46 -16.35
N LEU A 374 -54.77 29.19 -16.32
CA LEU A 374 -56.11 28.76 -16.72
C LEU A 374 -57.18 29.33 -15.78
N GLU A 375 -56.93 29.32 -14.47
CA GLU A 375 -57.82 29.91 -13.46
C GLU A 375 -57.95 31.43 -13.63
N GLY A 376 -56.86 32.12 -13.90
CA GLY A 376 -56.84 33.55 -14.21
C GLY A 376 -57.60 33.89 -15.50
N GLU A 377 -57.44 33.08 -16.55
CA GLU A 377 -58.18 33.26 -17.81
C GLU A 377 -59.68 33.00 -17.63
N ALA A 378 -60.05 31.97 -16.85
CA ALA A 378 -61.44 31.71 -16.49
C ALA A 378 -62.05 32.90 -15.72
N SER A 379 -61.29 33.46 -14.77
CA SER A 379 -61.69 34.64 -14.00
C SER A 379 -61.83 35.88 -14.90
N ARG A 380 -60.94 36.07 -15.89
CA ARG A 380 -61.02 37.17 -16.88
C ARG A 380 -62.27 37.06 -17.75
N ILE A 381 -62.62 35.85 -18.22
CA ILE A 381 -63.83 35.62 -19.01
C ILE A 381 -65.07 35.91 -18.17
N ALA A 382 -65.10 35.49 -16.90
CA ALA A 382 -66.18 35.80 -15.98
C ALA A 382 -66.34 37.31 -15.76
N LEU A 383 -65.23 38.04 -15.61
CA LEU A 383 -65.23 39.51 -15.51
C LEU A 383 -65.77 40.18 -16.79
N GLU A 384 -65.30 39.77 -17.97
CA GLU A 384 -65.78 40.30 -19.26
C GLU A 384 -67.30 40.06 -19.44
N GLY A 385 -67.80 38.92 -18.95
CA GLY A 385 -69.23 38.62 -18.89
C GLY A 385 -69.99 39.57 -17.96
N ALA A 386 -69.47 39.80 -16.75
CA ALA A 386 -70.06 40.72 -15.78
C ALA A 386 -70.03 42.19 -16.27
N GLU A 387 -68.96 42.63 -16.95
CA GLU A 387 -68.87 43.96 -17.56
C GLU A 387 -69.93 44.18 -18.64
N LYS A 388 -70.17 43.17 -19.51
CA LYS A 388 -71.25 43.24 -20.49
C LYS A 388 -72.62 43.35 -19.82
N GLN A 389 -72.85 42.59 -18.76
CA GLN A 389 -74.08 42.72 -17.97
C GLN A 389 -74.24 44.10 -17.34
N LEU A 390 -73.15 44.69 -16.83
CA LEU A 390 -73.16 46.05 -16.29
C LEU A 390 -73.50 47.09 -17.37
N SER A 391 -72.95 46.96 -18.58
CA SER A 391 -73.26 47.84 -19.71
C SER A 391 -74.74 47.78 -20.09
N VAL A 392 -75.31 46.58 -20.16
CA VAL A 392 -76.75 46.38 -20.41
C VAL A 392 -77.57 47.04 -19.30
N ALA A 393 -77.23 46.80 -18.03
CA ALA A 393 -77.92 47.41 -16.91
C ALA A 393 -77.82 48.95 -16.91
N LEU A 394 -76.70 49.53 -17.40
CA LEU A 394 -76.54 50.97 -17.58
C LEU A 394 -77.42 51.53 -18.71
N GLU A 395 -77.48 50.86 -19.85
CA GLU A 395 -78.37 51.25 -20.97
C GLU A 395 -79.85 51.16 -20.55
N GLU A 396 -80.23 50.09 -19.83
CA GLU A 396 -81.56 49.95 -19.25
C GLU A 396 -81.86 51.06 -18.23
N ALA A 397 -80.89 51.40 -17.37
CA ALA A 397 -81.04 52.50 -16.43
C ALA A 397 -81.15 53.87 -17.13
N GLU A 398 -80.44 54.09 -18.23
CA GLU A 398 -80.55 55.31 -19.04
C GLU A 398 -81.89 55.37 -19.79
N ALA A 399 -82.35 54.26 -20.37
CA ALA A 399 -83.67 54.14 -20.96
C ALA A 399 -84.77 54.40 -19.92
N ALA A 400 -84.63 53.87 -18.70
CA ALA A 400 -85.53 54.15 -17.59
C ALA A 400 -85.54 55.65 -17.22
N LYS A 401 -84.37 56.33 -17.20
CA LYS A 401 -84.29 57.78 -17.00
C LYS A 401 -84.95 58.58 -18.13
N VAL A 402 -84.80 58.15 -19.39
CA VAL A 402 -85.47 58.80 -20.53
C VAL A 402 -86.99 58.62 -20.43
N ALA A 403 -87.46 57.42 -20.09
CA ALA A 403 -88.87 57.15 -19.86
C ALA A 403 -89.41 57.96 -18.66
N GLU A 404 -88.61 58.08 -17.58
CA GLU A 404 -88.94 58.95 -16.43
C GLU A 404 -89.07 60.41 -16.87
N ALA A 405 -88.12 60.95 -17.65
CA ALA A 405 -88.18 62.31 -18.15
C ALA A 405 -89.39 62.54 -19.09
N GLN A 406 -89.70 61.58 -19.96
CA GLN A 406 -90.90 61.61 -20.81
C GLN A 406 -92.18 61.61 -19.98
N ALA A 407 -92.26 60.75 -18.96
CA ALA A 407 -93.40 60.73 -18.04
C ALA A 407 -93.52 62.07 -17.29
N LEU A 408 -92.41 62.68 -16.86
CA LEU A 408 -92.41 64.00 -16.24
C LEU A 408 -92.87 65.10 -17.20
N ASP A 409 -92.47 65.07 -18.48
CA ASP A 409 -92.96 66.01 -19.50
C ASP A 409 -94.44 65.79 -19.83
N GLU A 410 -94.93 64.56 -19.90
CA GLU A 410 -96.36 64.26 -20.02
C GLU A 410 -97.15 64.76 -18.82
N ILE A 411 -96.65 64.54 -17.59
CA ILE A 411 -97.23 65.10 -16.38
C ILE A 411 -97.25 66.62 -16.45
N LYS A 412 -96.18 67.26 -16.93
CA LYS A 412 -96.11 68.71 -17.11
C LYS A 412 -97.12 69.21 -18.15
N MET A 413 -97.20 68.58 -19.32
CA MET A 413 -98.18 68.89 -20.37
C MET A 413 -99.62 68.69 -19.90
N LEU A 414 -99.90 67.61 -19.16
CA LEU A 414 -101.19 67.38 -18.53
C LEU A 414 -101.46 68.46 -17.48
N SER A 415 -100.48 68.82 -16.66
CA SER A 415 -100.64 69.89 -15.66
C SER A 415 -100.87 71.26 -16.31
N GLU A 416 -100.22 71.58 -17.42
CA GLU A 416 -100.43 72.80 -18.20
C GLU A 416 -101.78 72.77 -18.91
N ARG A 417 -102.24 71.62 -19.40
CA ARG A 417 -103.59 71.41 -19.93
C ARG A 417 -104.66 71.49 -18.84
N THR A 418 -104.41 70.97 -17.65
CA THR A 418 -105.28 71.10 -16.47
C THR A 418 -105.28 72.54 -15.98
N ASN A 419 -104.14 73.25 -16.04
CA ASN A 419 -104.03 74.67 -15.71
C ASN A 419 -104.68 75.55 -16.78
N ALA A 420 -104.66 75.16 -18.07
CA ALA A 420 -105.39 75.82 -19.16
C ALA A 420 -106.90 75.52 -19.12
N ALA A 421 -107.29 74.30 -18.73
CA ALA A 421 -108.68 73.95 -18.43
C ALA A 421 -109.19 74.67 -17.17
N ARG A 422 -108.34 74.87 -16.15
CA ARG A 422 -108.61 75.73 -14.98
C ARG A 422 -108.59 77.23 -15.31
N ALA A 423 -107.88 77.66 -16.36
CA ALA A 423 -107.89 79.05 -16.82
C ALA A 423 -109.19 79.43 -17.57
N SER A 424 -110.09 78.48 -17.83
CA SER A 424 -111.42 78.75 -18.43
C SER A 424 -112.60 78.50 -17.49
N THR A 425 -112.37 78.16 -16.23
CA THR A 425 -113.40 78.18 -15.17
C THR A 425 -112.74 78.46 -13.82
N PRO A 426 -112.94 79.64 -13.22
CA PRO A 426 -112.44 79.95 -11.90
C PRO A 426 -113.37 79.33 -10.86
N GLU A 427 -112.99 78.18 -10.32
CA GLU A 427 -113.62 77.67 -9.10
C GLU A 427 -112.57 77.46 -8.02
N SER A 428 -112.72 78.30 -6.99
CA SER A 428 -112.42 77.99 -5.60
C SER A 428 -110.99 77.59 -5.26
N GLY A 429 -110.27 78.53 -4.64
CA GLY A 429 -109.15 78.19 -3.76
C GLY A 429 -109.62 77.18 -2.71
N THR A 430 -109.18 75.94 -2.87
CA THR A 430 -109.12 74.98 -1.78
C THR A 430 -107.71 75.04 -1.22
N ASP A 431 -107.57 75.67 -0.07
CA ASP A 431 -106.46 75.37 0.83
C ASP A 431 -106.50 73.86 1.07
N ILE A 432 -105.52 73.13 0.53
CA ILE A 432 -105.34 71.71 0.85
C ILE A 432 -104.77 71.68 2.26
N THR A 433 -105.65 71.55 3.25
CA THR A 433 -105.29 71.12 4.60
C THR A 433 -104.78 69.68 4.52
N ILE A 434 -103.48 69.53 4.30
CA ILE A 434 -102.75 68.27 4.48
C ILE A 434 -102.73 68.00 5.99
N SER A 435 -103.11 66.80 6.42
CA SER A 435 -103.13 66.52 7.86
C SER A 435 -101.69 66.57 8.41
N ARG A 436 -101.52 66.88 9.70
CA ARG A 436 -100.19 66.88 10.32
C ARG A 436 -99.51 65.51 10.11
N GLU A 437 -100.30 64.44 10.18
CA GLU A 437 -99.86 63.07 9.98
C GLU A 437 -99.37 62.80 8.54
N GLU A 438 -99.96 63.42 7.52
CA GLU A 438 -99.50 63.29 6.12
C GLU A 438 -98.19 64.05 5.85
N ILE A 439 -98.01 65.25 6.42
CA ILE A 439 -96.74 65.98 6.34
C ILE A 439 -95.65 65.22 7.10
N GLU A 440 -95.98 64.66 8.26
CA GLU A 440 -95.06 63.86 9.06
C GLU A 440 -94.71 62.54 8.37
N SER A 441 -95.66 61.90 7.67
CA SER A 441 -95.44 60.71 6.84
C SER A 441 -94.54 60.99 5.63
N LEU A 442 -94.76 62.10 4.92
CA LEU A 442 -93.90 62.50 3.81
C LEU A 442 -92.50 62.92 4.30
N SER A 443 -92.42 63.63 5.42
CA SER A 443 -91.14 64.01 6.03
C SER A 443 -90.37 62.78 6.51
N GLN A 444 -91.04 61.80 7.12
CA GLN A 444 -90.43 60.53 7.50
C GLN A 444 -89.93 59.77 6.27
N ARG A 445 -90.68 59.76 5.16
CA ARG A 445 -90.26 59.09 3.93
C ARG A 445 -89.08 59.77 3.23
N VAL A 446 -89.01 61.10 3.29
CA VAL A 446 -87.83 61.86 2.82
C VAL A 446 -86.62 61.55 3.70
N GLU A 447 -86.81 61.50 5.01
CA GLU A 447 -85.76 61.15 5.96
C GLU A 447 -85.27 59.71 5.75
N ASP A 448 -86.18 58.75 5.53
CA ASP A 448 -85.84 57.36 5.23
C ASP A 448 -85.03 57.24 3.93
N LEU A 449 -85.39 58.00 2.89
CA LEU A 449 -84.63 58.04 1.64
C LEU A 449 -83.27 58.72 1.81
N ASN A 450 -83.19 59.79 2.60
CA ASN A 450 -81.93 60.45 2.93
C ASN A 450 -81.01 59.50 3.72
N ASN A 451 -81.54 58.79 4.70
CA ASN A 451 -80.84 57.74 5.44
C ASN A 451 -80.32 56.63 4.52
N ILE A 452 -81.12 56.19 3.53
CA ILE A 452 -80.68 55.21 2.54
C ILE A 452 -79.54 55.77 1.67
N ALA A 453 -79.60 57.04 1.27
CA ALA A 453 -78.54 57.69 0.51
C ALA A 453 -77.25 57.83 1.33
N GLU A 454 -77.36 58.27 2.58
CA GLU A 454 -76.23 58.37 3.51
C GLU A 454 -75.61 57.00 3.80
N MET A 455 -76.43 55.95 3.99
CA MET A 455 -75.94 54.58 4.11
C MET A 455 -75.20 54.10 2.86
N LYS A 456 -75.68 54.44 1.65
CA LYS A 456 -74.99 54.10 0.39
C LYS A 456 -73.66 54.84 0.24
N VAL A 457 -73.62 56.13 0.61
CA VAL A 457 -72.37 56.92 0.60
C VAL A 457 -71.39 56.38 1.64
N ALA A 458 -71.84 56.07 2.86
CA ALA A 458 -71.01 55.48 3.90
C ALA A 458 -70.44 54.11 3.48
N ALA A 459 -71.25 53.26 2.84
CA ALA A 459 -70.79 51.98 2.30
C ALA A 459 -69.73 52.16 1.20
N ALA A 460 -69.92 53.12 0.29
CA ALA A 460 -68.94 53.43 -0.74
C ALA A 460 -67.63 54.00 -0.16
N MET A 461 -67.72 54.89 0.83
CA MET A 461 -66.55 55.41 1.54
C MET A 461 -65.78 54.31 2.27
N ALA A 462 -66.47 53.37 2.92
CA ALA A 462 -65.84 52.23 3.58
C ALA A 462 -65.10 51.32 2.58
N GLN A 463 -65.65 51.10 1.38
CA GLN A 463 -64.97 50.37 0.32
C GLN A 463 -63.71 51.10 -0.17
N ILE A 464 -63.79 52.42 -0.35
CA ILE A 464 -62.62 53.24 -0.75
C ILE A 464 -61.53 53.18 0.34
N GLU A 465 -61.89 53.28 1.61
CA GLU A 465 -60.93 53.20 2.71
C GLU A 465 -60.28 51.81 2.82
N ALA A 466 -61.04 50.74 2.60
CA ALA A 466 -60.49 49.38 2.52
C ALA A 466 -59.51 49.21 1.34
N VAL A 467 -59.82 49.77 0.17
CA VAL A 467 -58.91 49.77 -0.98
C VAL A 467 -57.65 50.58 -0.68
N LYS A 468 -57.77 51.78 -0.09
CA LYS A 468 -56.61 52.60 0.31
C LYS A 468 -55.75 51.92 1.38
N ALA A 469 -56.36 51.20 2.32
CA ALA A 469 -55.62 50.43 3.32
C ALA A 469 -54.83 49.29 2.66
N SER A 470 -55.45 48.54 1.73
CA SER A 470 -54.77 47.44 1.03
C SER A 470 -53.67 47.94 0.07
N GLU A 471 -53.87 49.09 -0.59
CA GLU A 471 -52.84 49.75 -1.41
C GLU A 471 -51.61 50.13 -0.57
N ASN A 472 -51.83 50.75 0.60
CA ASN A 472 -50.73 51.11 1.50
C ASN A 472 -49.99 49.90 2.06
N GLU A 473 -50.68 48.79 2.33
CA GLU A 473 -50.03 47.54 2.72
C GLU A 473 -49.19 46.96 1.57
N ALA A 474 -49.70 46.98 0.34
CA ALA A 474 -48.96 46.55 -0.84
C ALA A 474 -47.70 47.40 -1.08
N LEU A 475 -47.78 48.72 -0.90
CA LEU A 475 -46.63 49.63 -0.99
C LEU A 475 -45.56 49.33 0.05
N LYS A 476 -45.95 49.05 1.31
CA LYS A 476 -45.00 48.65 2.36
C LYS A 476 -44.30 47.33 2.02
N ARG A 477 -45.03 46.33 1.50
CA ARG A 477 -44.43 45.06 1.06
C ARG A 477 -43.43 45.28 -0.08
N PHE A 478 -43.76 46.14 -1.03
CA PHE A 478 -42.85 46.50 -2.12
C PHE A 478 -41.58 47.21 -1.61
N GLU A 479 -41.71 48.11 -0.64
CA GLU A 479 -40.56 48.80 -0.05
C GLU A 479 -39.62 47.84 0.70
N VAL A 480 -40.16 46.85 1.42
CA VAL A 480 -39.37 45.79 2.06
C VAL A 480 -38.60 44.97 1.03
N ILE A 481 -39.29 44.49 -0.02
CA ILE A 481 -38.65 43.71 -1.09
C ILE A 481 -37.56 44.53 -1.79
N LYS A 482 -37.80 45.82 -2.05
CA LYS A 482 -36.81 46.72 -2.64
C LYS A 482 -35.56 46.84 -1.76
N LYS A 483 -35.72 46.94 -0.44
CA LYS A 483 -34.59 46.98 0.50
C LYS A 483 -33.82 45.67 0.52
N GLU A 484 -34.50 44.53 0.54
CA GLU A 484 -33.84 43.21 0.48
C GLU A 484 -33.05 43.00 -0.83
N ILE A 485 -33.58 43.47 -1.96
CA ILE A 485 -32.87 43.44 -3.25
C ILE A 485 -31.58 44.27 -3.16
N GLU A 486 -31.62 45.45 -2.54
CA GLU A 486 -30.43 46.29 -2.38
C GLU A 486 -29.39 45.63 -1.47
N ASP A 487 -29.82 45.03 -0.34
CA ASP A 487 -28.93 44.28 0.55
C ASP A 487 -28.30 43.07 -0.15
N MET A 488 -29.06 42.34 -0.99
CA MET A 488 -28.54 41.27 -1.83
C MET A 488 -27.52 41.77 -2.87
N LYS A 489 -27.75 42.93 -3.48
CA LYS A 489 -26.79 43.56 -4.43
C LYS A 489 -25.47 43.92 -3.75
N VAL A 490 -25.52 44.47 -2.54
CA VAL A 490 -24.31 44.75 -1.75
C VAL A 490 -23.58 43.44 -1.41
N ALA A 491 -24.31 42.42 -0.94
CA ALA A 491 -23.72 41.12 -0.60
C ALA A 491 -23.06 40.42 -1.81
N THR A 492 -23.69 40.50 -2.98
CA THR A 492 -23.15 39.94 -4.24
C THR A 492 -21.93 40.71 -4.74
N ALA A 493 -21.91 42.05 -4.64
CA ALA A 493 -20.74 42.85 -4.99
C ALA A 493 -19.54 42.54 -4.06
N ASP A 494 -19.77 42.37 -2.77
CA ASP A 494 -18.72 41.98 -1.81
C ASP A 494 -18.22 40.55 -2.05
N ALA A 495 -19.11 39.62 -2.37
CA ALA A 495 -18.74 38.25 -2.74
C ALA A 495 -17.88 38.23 -4.01
N LEU A 496 -18.23 39.06 -5.01
CA LEU A 496 -17.48 39.20 -6.26
C LEU A 496 -16.07 39.74 -5.98
N LYS A 497 -15.93 40.81 -5.18
CA LYS A 497 -14.60 41.33 -4.80
C LYS A 497 -13.76 40.29 -4.06
N ARG A 498 -14.36 39.49 -3.18
CA ARG A 498 -13.65 38.38 -2.50
C ARG A 498 -13.21 37.30 -3.47
N ALA A 499 -14.04 36.96 -4.45
CA ALA A 499 -13.70 35.99 -5.48
C ALA A 499 -12.55 36.49 -6.36
N GLU A 500 -12.57 37.76 -6.78
CA GLU A 500 -11.47 38.40 -7.54
C GLU A 500 -10.16 38.41 -6.75
N MET A 501 -10.21 38.78 -5.46
CA MET A 501 -9.02 38.74 -4.59
C MET A 501 -8.46 37.32 -4.44
N ALA A 502 -9.33 36.32 -4.33
CA ALA A 502 -8.92 34.92 -4.25
C ALA A 502 -8.31 34.42 -5.57
N GLU A 503 -8.85 34.84 -6.72
CA GLU A 503 -8.33 34.50 -8.04
C GLU A 503 -6.98 35.17 -8.31
N ALA A 504 -6.80 36.42 -7.88
CA ALA A 504 -5.53 37.12 -7.91
C ALA A 504 -4.48 36.42 -7.01
N ALA A 505 -4.85 36.05 -5.79
CA ALA A 505 -3.96 35.30 -4.88
C ALA A 505 -3.57 33.94 -5.47
N LYS A 506 -4.53 33.22 -6.08
CA LYS A 506 -4.27 31.96 -6.81
C LYS A 506 -3.26 32.16 -7.93
N LYS A 507 -3.41 33.19 -8.77
CA LYS A 507 -2.46 33.50 -9.86
C LYS A 507 -1.06 33.81 -9.34
N VAL A 508 -0.93 34.48 -8.19
CA VAL A 508 0.38 34.73 -7.56
C VAL A 508 1.05 33.43 -7.16
N VAL A 509 0.31 32.53 -6.49
CA VAL A 509 0.83 31.22 -6.06
C VAL A 509 1.19 30.35 -7.28
N GLU A 510 0.34 30.29 -8.30
CA GLU A 510 0.62 29.56 -9.54
C GLU A 510 1.84 30.12 -10.28
N GLY A 511 2.03 31.44 -10.25
CA GLY A 511 3.22 32.10 -10.81
C GLY A 511 4.50 31.76 -10.05
N GLU A 512 4.46 31.67 -8.73
CA GLU A 512 5.58 31.20 -7.91
C GLU A 512 5.89 29.72 -8.13
N LEU A 513 4.86 28.89 -8.24
CA LEU A 513 4.98 27.47 -8.50
C LEU A 513 5.61 27.22 -9.88
N ARG A 514 5.17 27.95 -10.92
CA ARG A 514 5.79 27.90 -12.26
C ARG A 514 7.27 28.28 -12.21
N ARG A 515 7.62 29.35 -11.49
CA ARG A 515 9.03 29.76 -11.28
C ARG A 515 9.83 28.74 -10.47
N TRP A 516 9.19 27.99 -9.57
CA TRP A 516 9.82 26.89 -8.86
C TRP A 516 10.10 25.71 -9.81
N HIS A 517 9.12 25.32 -10.63
CA HIS A 517 9.28 24.27 -11.66
C HIS A 517 10.39 24.62 -12.66
N GLU A 518 10.47 25.88 -13.12
CA GLU A 518 11.55 26.34 -14.01
C GLU A 518 12.93 26.31 -13.33
N ARG A 519 13.01 26.67 -12.04
CA ARG A 519 14.27 26.58 -11.26
C ARG A 519 14.69 25.14 -11.07
N GLU A 520 13.75 24.24 -10.78
CA GLU A 520 14.00 22.80 -10.64
C GLU A 520 14.50 22.20 -11.96
N GLN A 521 13.87 22.55 -13.09
CA GLN A 521 14.34 22.12 -14.41
C GLN A 521 15.72 22.68 -14.77
N LYS A 522 16.00 23.96 -14.44
CA LYS A 522 17.33 24.54 -14.64
C LYS A 522 18.38 23.88 -13.76
N PHE A 523 18.05 23.56 -12.51
CA PHE A 523 18.93 22.84 -11.59
C PHE A 523 19.21 21.41 -12.09
N ALA A 524 18.17 20.71 -12.58
CA ALA A 524 18.32 19.39 -13.22
C ALA A 524 19.17 19.46 -14.50
N ALA A 525 19.00 20.51 -15.32
CA ALA A 525 19.82 20.74 -16.51
C ALA A 525 21.28 21.07 -16.17
N GLU A 526 21.53 21.88 -15.14
CA GLU A 526 22.89 22.19 -14.65
C GLU A 526 23.56 20.96 -14.03
N ALA A 527 22.82 20.15 -13.26
CA ALA A 527 23.32 18.89 -12.71
C ALA A 527 23.67 17.89 -13.83
N ALA A 528 22.82 17.78 -14.86
CA ALA A 528 23.11 16.96 -16.05
C ALA A 528 24.34 17.47 -16.82
N ALA A 529 24.49 18.79 -16.95
CA ALA A 529 25.67 19.41 -17.57
C ALA A 529 26.96 19.16 -16.78
N ARG A 530 26.89 19.15 -15.44
CA ARG A 530 28.02 18.78 -14.57
C ARG A 530 28.41 17.31 -14.66
N VAL A 531 27.47 16.40 -14.94
CA VAL A 531 27.74 14.97 -15.12
C VAL A 531 28.43 14.68 -16.47
N LEU A 532 28.21 15.52 -17.50
CA LEU A 532 28.87 15.40 -18.82
C LEU A 532 30.28 16.00 -18.86
N ALA A 533 30.70 16.78 -17.87
CA ALA A 533 32.06 17.29 -17.75
C ALA A 533 32.88 16.40 -16.82
N LYS A 534 33.81 15.58 -17.37
CA LYS A 534 34.78 14.83 -16.56
C LYS A 534 35.64 15.79 -15.72
N PRO A 535 35.93 15.48 -14.43
CA PRO A 535 36.77 16.32 -13.58
C PRO A 535 38.25 15.98 -13.80
N SER A 536 39.11 17.00 -13.77
CA SER A 536 40.56 16.82 -13.58
C SER A 536 41.08 17.85 -12.56
N PRO A 537 42.06 17.50 -11.71
CA PRO A 537 42.26 18.11 -10.40
C PRO A 537 43.43 19.12 -10.38
N GLN A 538 43.26 20.27 -9.70
CA GLN A 538 44.27 20.88 -8.80
C GLN A 538 43.85 22.26 -8.24
N GLN A 539 43.57 22.25 -6.92
CA GLN A 539 44.24 23.00 -5.85
C GLN A 539 44.29 24.56 -5.79
N CYS A 540 43.57 25.07 -4.77
CA CYS A 540 43.85 26.14 -3.79
C CYS A 540 44.40 27.53 -4.23
N ARG A 541 43.71 28.62 -3.85
CA ARG A 541 44.03 29.47 -2.66
C ARG A 541 43.18 30.77 -2.55
N SER A 542 42.44 30.86 -1.44
CA SER A 542 42.26 32.00 -0.51
C SER A 542 42.29 33.46 -1.00
N LYS A 543 41.25 34.24 -0.64
CA LYS A 543 41.37 35.62 -0.09
C LYS A 543 40.18 35.97 0.83
N LYS A 544 40.54 36.59 1.96
CA LYS A 544 39.75 37.03 3.13
C LYS A 544 38.70 38.11 2.80
N GLN A 545 37.62 38.19 3.60
CA GLN A 545 37.28 39.38 4.43
C GLN A 545 36.02 39.14 5.31
N ASN A 546 36.16 39.31 6.62
CA ASN A 546 35.10 39.76 7.56
C ASN A 546 35.15 41.30 7.60
N PRO A 547 34.05 42.05 7.90
CA PRO A 547 33.57 42.32 9.29
C PRO A 547 32.02 42.49 9.36
N SER A 548 31.27 42.72 10.45
CA SER A 548 31.43 42.92 11.90
C SER A 548 30.03 42.97 12.54
N ASP A 549 29.94 42.58 13.80
CA ASP A 549 28.84 42.84 14.75
C ASP A 549 28.47 44.33 14.91
N LYS A 550 27.18 44.61 15.17
CA LYS A 550 26.72 45.64 16.11
C LYS A 550 25.44 45.21 16.84
N ILE A 551 25.42 45.59 18.12
CA ILE A 551 24.61 45.15 19.26
C ILE A 551 23.56 46.25 19.61
N VAL A 552 22.27 45.86 19.76
CA VAL A 552 21.26 46.20 20.83
C VAL A 552 20.86 47.70 21.03
N PRO A 553 19.58 48.14 21.34
CA PRO A 553 18.74 47.61 22.43
C PRO A 553 17.20 47.55 22.30
N VAL A 554 16.66 46.83 23.29
CA VAL A 554 15.29 46.53 23.74
C VAL A 554 14.39 47.76 23.97
N GLN A 555 13.09 47.63 23.67
CA GLN A 555 12.01 48.26 24.46
C GLN A 555 10.75 47.37 24.51
N LYS A 556 10.31 47.06 25.75
CA LYS A 556 9.04 46.40 26.09
C LYS A 556 7.93 47.45 26.23
N LEU A 557 6.67 47.14 25.87
CA LEU A 557 5.51 47.63 26.64
C LEU A 557 4.20 46.81 26.47
N LYS A 558 3.82 46.17 27.60
CA LYS A 558 2.49 45.96 28.25
C LYS A 558 1.20 45.56 27.48
N LYS A 559 0.76 44.33 27.79
CA LYS A 559 -0.54 43.85 28.37
C LYS A 559 -1.88 44.61 28.18
N SER A 560 -2.91 43.82 27.81
CA SER A 560 -4.30 43.74 28.39
C SER A 560 -4.98 42.43 27.92
N LYS A 561 -5.15 41.36 28.73
CA LYS A 561 -6.25 40.94 29.63
C LYS A 561 -7.69 40.88 29.05
N SER A 562 -8.23 39.65 28.95
CA SER A 562 -9.55 39.16 29.47
C SER A 562 -9.67 37.63 29.24
N SER A 563 -9.52 36.76 30.26
CA SER A 563 -10.59 36.02 31.00
C SER A 563 -11.65 35.37 30.10
N THR A 564 -11.90 34.04 30.12
CA THR A 564 -12.51 33.29 31.25
C THR A 564 -12.27 31.76 31.20
N SER A 565 -11.97 31.20 32.38
CA SER A 565 -12.47 29.95 33.04
C SER A 565 -12.85 28.71 32.18
N LYS A 566 -12.44 27.46 32.50
CA LYS A 566 -12.60 26.76 33.79
C LYS A 566 -11.57 25.62 33.97
N LYS A 567 -11.15 25.44 35.24
CA LYS A 567 -10.43 24.29 35.80
C LYS A 567 -11.32 23.04 35.91
N VAL A 568 -10.74 21.86 35.72
CA VAL A 568 -10.99 20.67 36.56
C VAL A 568 -9.62 20.12 37.01
N VAL A 569 -9.62 19.50 38.19
CA VAL A 569 -8.61 19.54 39.25
C VAL A 569 -8.08 18.12 39.53
N LEU A 570 -6.74 17.97 39.51
CA LEU A 570 -5.85 17.07 40.29
C LEU A 570 -5.93 15.52 40.12
N PRO A 571 -4.93 14.74 40.62
CA PRO A 571 -3.54 15.06 40.96
C PRO A 571 -2.48 14.08 40.38
N ASN A 572 -1.23 14.58 40.32
CA ASN A 572 -0.01 13.77 40.34
C ASN A 572 0.36 13.40 41.79
N PHE A 573 0.80 12.16 42.01
CA PHE A 573 1.78 11.75 43.02
C PHE A 573 2.66 10.68 42.35
N GLY A 574 3.96 10.93 42.09
CA GLY A 574 5.07 10.52 42.98
C GLY A 574 5.05 8.99 43.16
N GLY A 575 5.89 8.17 42.52
CA GLY A 575 7.34 8.18 42.50
C GLY A 575 7.85 7.07 43.43
N SER A 576 8.49 6.01 42.91
CA SER A 576 9.44 5.18 43.66
C SER A 576 10.19 4.21 42.74
N LEU A 577 11.52 4.28 42.83
CA LEU A 577 12.52 3.35 42.33
C LEU A 577 12.58 2.08 43.21
N ASP A 578 13.12 1.03 42.60
CA ASP A 578 13.96 -0.04 43.16
C ASP A 578 13.40 -1.39 43.71
N GLN A 579 14.09 -2.42 43.19
CA GLN A 579 14.53 -3.70 43.77
C GLN A 579 13.56 -4.87 43.98
N ARG A 580 13.80 -5.94 43.21
CA ARG A 580 13.82 -7.34 43.68
C ARG A 580 14.58 -8.21 42.65
N ILE A 581 15.90 -8.36 42.73
CA ILE A 581 16.69 -9.39 43.45
C ILE A 581 16.19 -10.84 43.29
N ASN A 582 17.06 -11.62 42.65
CA ASN A 582 17.12 -13.08 42.53
C ASN A 582 16.83 -13.85 43.82
N ARG A 583 16.23 -15.04 43.68
CA ARG A 583 16.57 -16.20 44.51
C ARG A 583 16.73 -17.45 43.64
N ILE A 584 17.96 -17.93 43.64
CA ILE A 584 18.39 -19.29 43.35
C ILE A 584 18.20 -20.10 44.65
N ASP A 585 17.78 -21.36 44.52
CA ASP A 585 18.03 -22.55 45.38
C ASP A 585 16.85 -23.52 45.15
N GLY A 586 16.98 -24.78 44.74
CA GLY A 586 18.11 -25.64 44.41
C GLY A 586 17.55 -26.96 43.86
N SER A 587 18.28 -27.61 42.96
CA SER A 587 18.17 -29.06 42.66
C SER A 587 18.72 -29.87 43.86
N PRO A 588 18.66 -31.23 43.94
CA PRO A 588 18.40 -32.22 42.87
C PRO A 588 17.60 -33.47 43.28
N SER A 589 17.15 -34.28 42.31
CA SER A 589 17.06 -35.74 42.53
C SER A 589 17.16 -36.52 41.22
N TYR A 590 18.15 -37.39 41.17
CA TYR A 590 18.46 -38.40 40.16
C TYR A 590 17.79 -39.74 40.52
N GLY A 591 17.53 -40.56 39.50
CA GLY A 591 17.36 -42.01 39.61
C GLY A 591 15.93 -42.50 39.38
N THR A 592 15.64 -43.56 38.65
CA THR A 592 16.46 -44.62 38.03
C THR A 592 15.52 -45.40 37.12
N SER A 593 15.87 -45.57 35.84
CA SER A 593 15.27 -46.60 34.98
C SER A 593 16.15 -47.84 35.04
N GLN A 594 15.65 -48.89 35.69
CA GLN A 594 16.21 -50.24 35.63
C GLN A 594 15.05 -51.19 35.33
N LYS A 595 15.11 -51.88 34.18
CA LYS A 595 14.28 -53.06 33.89
C LYS A 595 15.03 -54.31 34.35
N PRO A 596 14.33 -55.35 34.86
CA PRO A 596 14.91 -56.67 35.05
C PRO A 596 14.53 -57.64 33.92
N LEU A 597 15.48 -58.52 33.61
CA LEU A 597 15.42 -59.80 32.86
C LEU A 597 14.88 -59.81 31.43
#